data_AF-A0A1Z5R4J1-F1
#
_entry.id   AF-A0A1Z5R4J1-F1
#
_cell.length_a   1.000
_cell.length_b   1.000
_cell.length_c   1.000
_cell.angle_alpha   90.00
_cell.angle_beta   90.00
_cell.angle_gamma   90.00
#
_symmetry.space_group_name_H-M   'P 1'
#
loop_
_entity.id
_entity.type
_entity.pdbx_description
1 polymer ?
#
loop_
_entity_poly.entity_id
_entity_poly.type
_entity_poly.pdbx_seq_one_letter_code
_entity_poly.pdbx_strand_id
1 'polypeptide(L)'
;MLAVFSGGVVEVPAELVAAGSRTPSPKTRASELVGRFLGASEPAVSVQLGDLGHLAYSHTNQALLRPRSFAAKDEVFCLFEGVLDNLGRLSQQHGLSTKGANEVLLVIEAYKTLRDRAPYPASFMLAQLTGSYAFVLFDKSTNSLLVASVSGRLGKAVVQ
;
A
#
# COMPACT_ATOMS: atom_id res chain seq x y z
N MET A 1 1.72 -2.04 -9.64
CA MET A 1 0.56 -1.36 -9.02
C MET A 1 0.81 0.13 -8.99
N LEU A 2 -0.22 0.97 -8.87
CA LEU A 2 -0.16 2.44 -8.84
C LEU A 2 -1.05 2.96 -7.70
N ALA A 3 -0.56 3.96 -6.97
CA ALA A 3 -1.36 4.73 -6.03
C ALA A 3 -1.07 6.23 -6.24
N VAL A 4 -2.12 7.04 -6.28
CA VAL A 4 -2.03 8.50 -6.49
C VAL A 4 -2.89 9.16 -5.43
N PHE A 5 -2.28 9.97 -4.56
CA PHE A 5 -2.98 10.66 -3.47
C PHE A 5 -2.90 12.17 -3.64
N SER A 6 -3.90 12.87 -3.12
CA SER A 6 -3.90 14.33 -3.05
C SER A 6 -2.92 14.82 -1.97
N GLY A 7 -2.48 16.07 -2.08
CA GLY A 7 -1.62 16.69 -1.06
C GLY A 7 -2.30 16.89 0.31
N GLY A 8 -3.61 16.66 0.41
CA GLY A 8 -4.32 16.65 1.69
C GLY A 8 -4.19 15.33 2.46
N VAL A 9 -3.70 14.27 1.81
CA VAL A 9 -3.44 12.97 2.43
C VAL A 9 -1.98 12.84 2.84
N VAL A 10 -1.07 13.28 1.97
CA VAL A 10 0.37 13.08 2.17
C VAL A 10 1.15 14.29 1.67
N GLU A 11 2.09 14.76 2.48
CA GLU A 11 3.03 15.78 2.04
C GLU A 11 3.97 15.21 0.98
N VAL A 12 4.25 16.00 -0.05
CA VAL A 12 5.15 15.57 -1.12
C VAL A 12 6.57 15.42 -0.53
N PRO A 13 7.20 14.23 -0.61
CA PRO A 13 8.58 14.03 -0.16
C PRO A 13 9.53 15.08 -0.75
N ALA A 14 10.42 15.63 0.09
CA ALA A 14 11.34 16.70 -0.30
C ALA A 14 12.23 16.29 -1.49
N GLU A 15 12.56 15.00 -1.61
CA GLU A 15 13.32 14.44 -2.72
C GLU A 15 12.55 14.56 -4.06
N LEU A 16 11.23 14.36 -4.03
CA LEU A 16 10.38 14.52 -5.21
C LEU A 16 10.20 16.01 -5.58
N VAL A 17 10.11 16.90 -4.57
CA VAL A 17 10.08 18.35 -4.80
C VAL A 17 11.38 18.82 -5.45
N ALA A 18 12.53 18.35 -4.95
CA ALA A 18 13.84 18.67 -5.48
C ALA A 18 14.03 18.13 -6.91
N ALA A 19 13.57 16.91 -7.20
CA ALA A 19 13.61 16.33 -8.54
C ALA A 19 12.71 17.09 -9.53
N GLY A 20 11.50 17.46 -9.11
CA GLY A 20 10.57 18.27 -9.90
C GLY A 20 11.11 19.66 -10.22
N SER A 21 11.87 20.26 -9.30
CA SER A 21 12.50 21.57 -9.52
C SER A 21 13.61 21.54 -10.58
N ARG A 22 14.21 20.36 -10.81
CA ARG A 22 15.30 20.16 -11.80
C ARG A 22 14.79 19.81 -13.20
N THR A 23 13.51 19.47 -13.35
CA THR A 23 12.93 19.11 -14.65
C THR A 23 11.68 19.96 -14.90
N PRO A 24 11.63 20.79 -15.95
CA PRO A 24 10.43 21.51 -16.33
C PRO A 24 9.44 20.54 -16.99
N SER A 25 8.96 19.57 -16.21
CA SER A 25 7.99 18.56 -16.64
C SER A 25 6.59 19.09 -16.34
N PRO A 26 5.64 19.08 -17.29
CA PRO A 26 4.26 19.42 -17.01
C PRO A 26 3.72 18.55 -15.87
N LYS A 27 3.12 19.16 -14.85
CA LYS A 27 2.44 18.43 -13.77
C LYS A 27 1.32 17.60 -14.40
N THR A 28 1.57 16.30 -14.57
CA THR A 28 0.59 15.36 -15.13
C THR A 28 -0.56 15.23 -14.13
N ARG A 29 -1.80 15.34 -14.59
CA ARG A 29 -2.96 15.22 -13.71
C ARG A 29 -3.08 13.80 -13.17
N ALA A 30 -3.58 13.64 -11.95
CA ALA A 30 -3.79 12.33 -11.33
C ALA A 30 -4.64 11.39 -12.22
N SER A 31 -5.73 11.91 -12.80
CA SER A 31 -6.59 11.15 -13.72
C SER A 31 -5.86 10.68 -14.97
N GLU A 32 -4.91 11.48 -15.49
CA GLU A 32 -4.12 11.11 -16.66
C GLU A 32 -3.09 10.02 -16.32
N LEU A 33 -2.45 10.09 -15.14
CA LEU A 33 -1.56 9.03 -14.65
C LEU A 33 -2.30 7.69 -14.53
N VAL A 34 -3.50 7.71 -13.95
CA VAL A 34 -4.35 6.51 -13.83
C VAL A 34 -4.74 6.01 -15.21
N GLY A 35 -5.20 6.87 -16.11
CA GLY A 35 -5.59 6.49 -17.47
C GLY A 35 -4.44 5.84 -18.26
N ARG A 36 -3.23 6.40 -18.17
CA ARG A 36 -2.02 5.82 -18.78
C ARG A 36 -1.69 4.44 -18.20
N PHE A 37 -1.79 4.27 -16.87
CA PHE A 37 -1.55 2.98 -16.23
C PHE A 37 -2.56 1.92 -16.69
N LEU A 38 -3.85 2.27 -16.74
CA LEU A 38 -4.92 1.36 -17.15
C LEU A 38 -4.72 0.92 -18.61
N GLY A 39 -4.47 1.84 -19.53
CA GLY A 39 -4.26 1.51 -20.94
C GLY A 39 -2.97 0.74 -21.22
N ALA A 40 -1.92 0.91 -20.40
CA ALA A 40 -0.66 0.18 -20.54
C ALA A 40 -0.65 -1.21 -19.87
N SER A 41 -1.61 -1.49 -18.97
CA SER A 41 -1.58 -2.66 -18.08
C SER A 41 -2.82 -3.53 -18.17
N GLU A 42 -3.50 -3.58 -19.32
CA GLU A 42 -4.73 -4.36 -19.47
C GLU A 42 -4.49 -5.87 -19.26
N PRO A 43 -5.37 -6.59 -18.54
CA PRO A 43 -6.52 -6.08 -17.78
C PRO A 43 -6.09 -5.41 -16.46
N ALA A 44 -6.65 -4.25 -16.16
CA ALA A 44 -6.37 -3.47 -14.95
C ALA A 44 -7.65 -3.07 -14.21
N VAL A 45 -7.53 -2.91 -12.89
CA VAL A 45 -8.59 -2.47 -11.99
C VAL A 45 -8.15 -1.16 -11.33
N SER A 46 -9.06 -0.20 -11.24
CA SER A 46 -8.88 1.02 -10.46
C SER A 46 -9.97 1.21 -9.42
N VAL A 47 -9.61 1.76 -8.28
CA VAL A 47 -10.50 2.14 -7.18
C VAL A 47 -10.28 3.63 -6.91
N GLN A 48 -11.37 4.41 -6.92
CA GLN A 48 -11.35 5.83 -6.59
C GLN A 48 -11.76 6.02 -5.13
N LEU A 49 -10.93 6.73 -4.36
CA LEU A 49 -11.10 6.99 -2.93
C LEU A 49 -11.69 8.40 -2.71
N GLY A 50 -12.77 8.71 -3.43
CA GLY A 50 -13.33 10.06 -3.47
C GLY A 50 -12.37 11.07 -4.11
N ASP A 51 -12.15 12.19 -3.43
CA ASP A 51 -11.20 13.27 -3.77
C ASP A 51 -9.80 13.06 -3.15
N LEU A 52 -9.63 12.03 -2.32
CA LEU A 52 -8.39 11.74 -1.60
C LEU A 52 -7.35 11.07 -2.49
N GLY A 53 -7.79 10.24 -3.45
CA GLY A 53 -6.85 9.55 -4.33
C GLY A 53 -7.44 8.43 -5.18
N HIS A 54 -6.53 7.72 -5.86
CA HIS A 54 -6.80 6.56 -6.71
C HIS A 54 -5.81 5.45 -6.41
N LEU A 55 -6.32 4.22 -6.38
CA LEU A 55 -5.53 2.99 -6.36
C LEU A 55 -5.76 2.27 -7.69
N ALA A 56 -4.73 1.70 -8.29
CA ALA A 56 -4.86 0.87 -9.47
C ALA A 56 -3.89 -0.30 -9.44
N TYR A 57 -4.33 -1.45 -9.92
CA TYR A 57 -3.47 -2.61 -10.08
C TYR A 57 -3.90 -3.43 -11.29
N SER A 58 -3.03 -4.34 -11.67
CA SER A 58 -3.19 -5.26 -12.78
C SER A 58 -2.41 -6.52 -12.44
N HIS A 59 -2.76 -7.64 -13.06
CA HIS A 59 -1.97 -8.87 -12.99
C HIS A 59 -1.02 -9.02 -14.20
N THR A 60 -1.02 -8.08 -15.15
CA THR A 60 -0.11 -8.07 -16.31
C THR A 60 1.34 -8.01 -15.84
N ASN A 61 2.18 -8.92 -16.35
CA ASN A 61 3.58 -9.12 -15.92
C ASN A 61 3.74 -9.41 -14.42
N GLN A 62 2.76 -10.03 -13.78
CA GLN A 62 2.92 -10.49 -12.39
C GLN A 62 3.90 -11.66 -12.31
N ALA A 63 4.93 -11.52 -11.47
CA ALA A 63 5.84 -12.61 -11.16
C ALA A 63 5.15 -13.67 -10.28
N LEU A 64 5.41 -14.95 -10.54
CA LEU A 64 4.78 -16.07 -9.82
C LEU A 64 5.00 -16.02 -8.30
N LEU A 65 6.18 -15.57 -7.87
CA LEU A 65 6.55 -15.47 -6.45
C LEU A 65 6.24 -14.10 -5.82
N ARG A 66 5.57 -13.21 -6.58
CA ARG A 66 5.13 -11.89 -6.09
C ARG A 66 3.70 -11.62 -6.55
N PRO A 67 2.72 -12.33 -5.99
CA PRO A 67 1.33 -12.10 -6.34
C PRO A 67 0.93 -10.67 -5.96
N ARG A 68 0.17 -10.01 -6.83
CA ARG A 68 -0.48 -8.73 -6.52
C ARG A 68 -1.90 -9.00 -6.05
N SER A 69 -2.34 -8.30 -5.02
CA SER A 69 -3.69 -8.41 -4.48
C SER A 69 -4.17 -7.06 -3.96
N PHE A 70 -5.49 -6.94 -3.86
CA PHE A 70 -6.16 -5.78 -3.29
C PHE A 70 -7.21 -6.26 -2.31
N ALA A 71 -7.34 -5.57 -1.18
CA ALA A 71 -8.48 -5.75 -0.28
C ALA A 71 -8.90 -4.42 0.34
N ALA A 72 -10.17 -4.38 0.75
CA ALA A 72 -10.72 -3.30 1.55
C ALA A 72 -11.49 -3.88 2.73
N LYS A 73 -11.32 -3.32 3.92
CA LYS A 73 -12.03 -3.71 5.15
C LYS A 73 -12.17 -2.52 6.07
N ASP A 74 -13.39 -2.21 6.49
CA ASP A 74 -13.69 -1.13 7.45
C ASP A 74 -13.04 0.21 7.07
N GLU A 75 -13.23 0.63 5.82
CA GLU A 75 -12.65 1.86 5.23
C GLU A 75 -11.10 1.90 5.14
N VAL A 76 -10.44 0.78 5.39
CA VAL A 76 -9.00 0.60 5.12
C VAL A 76 -8.83 -0.14 3.79
N PHE A 77 -8.03 0.43 2.90
CA PHE A 77 -7.76 -0.08 1.56
C PHE A 77 -6.29 -0.46 1.45
N CYS A 78 -5.98 -1.63 0.89
CA CYS A 78 -4.60 -2.06 0.75
C CYS A 78 -4.35 -2.66 -0.64
N LEU A 79 -3.36 -2.12 -1.34
CA LEU A 79 -2.70 -2.78 -2.46
C LEU A 79 -1.47 -3.51 -1.93
N PHE A 80 -1.33 -4.78 -2.28
CA PHE A 80 -0.23 -5.62 -1.80
C PHE A 80 0.41 -6.36 -2.98
N GLU A 81 1.72 -6.55 -2.90
CA GLU A 81 2.51 -7.35 -3.82
C GLU A 81 3.51 -8.18 -3.02
N GLY A 82 3.56 -9.49 -3.19
CA GLY A 82 4.57 -10.34 -2.56
C GLY A 82 4.02 -11.42 -1.64
N VAL A 83 4.83 -11.84 -0.66
CA VAL A 83 4.51 -12.92 0.29
C VAL A 83 5.05 -12.55 1.67
N LEU A 84 4.30 -12.92 2.72
CA LEU A 84 4.72 -12.85 4.11
C LEU A 84 5.10 -14.24 4.63
N ASP A 85 6.30 -14.38 5.16
CA ASP A 85 6.85 -15.65 5.66
C ASP A 85 6.32 -16.00 7.06
N ASN A 86 5.78 -15.01 7.79
CA ASN A 86 5.36 -15.17 9.18
C ASN A 86 3.83 -15.02 9.38
N LEU A 87 3.06 -15.37 8.35
CA LEU A 87 1.60 -15.25 8.31
C LEU A 87 0.90 -15.88 9.53
N GLY A 88 1.25 -17.14 9.85
CA GLY A 88 0.65 -17.86 10.97
C GLY A 88 0.92 -17.21 12.33
N ARG A 89 2.14 -16.71 12.53
CA ARG A 89 2.54 -16.00 13.76
C ARG A 89 1.77 -14.68 13.90
N LEU A 90 1.66 -13.90 12.83
CA LEU A 90 0.89 -12.66 12.82
C LEU A 90 -0.58 -12.91 13.15
N SER A 91 -1.18 -13.93 12.51
CA SER A 91 -2.57 -14.29 12.75
C SER A 91 -2.81 -14.66 14.22
N GLN A 92 -1.91 -15.44 14.82
CA GLN A 92 -2.01 -15.84 16.23
C GLN A 92 -1.84 -14.65 17.19
N GLN A 93 -0.81 -13.80 16.98
CA GLN A 93 -0.49 -12.69 17.87
C GLN A 93 -1.58 -11.61 17.90
N HIS A 94 -2.25 -11.40 16.77
CA HIS A 94 -3.30 -10.40 16.62
C HIS A 94 -4.71 -10.99 16.79
N GLY A 95 -4.83 -12.30 17.03
CA GLY A 95 -6.13 -12.97 17.18
C GLY A 95 -6.97 -12.94 15.90
N LEU A 96 -6.31 -12.96 14.74
CA LEU A 96 -6.93 -12.88 13.44
C LEU A 96 -7.48 -14.23 13.02
N SER A 97 -8.65 -14.23 12.37
CA SER A 97 -9.23 -15.44 11.82
C SER A 97 -8.35 -15.93 10.66
N THR A 98 -7.70 -17.08 10.83
CA THR A 98 -6.91 -17.73 9.77
C THR A 98 -7.79 -18.25 8.62
N LYS A 99 -9.11 -18.27 8.79
CA LYS A 99 -10.05 -18.81 7.79
C LYS A 99 -10.26 -17.80 6.66
N GLY A 100 -9.58 -18.03 5.53
CA GLY A 100 -9.71 -17.23 4.30
C GLY A 100 -8.87 -15.95 4.29
N ALA A 101 -7.95 -15.79 5.24
CA ALA A 101 -7.09 -14.62 5.31
C ALA A 101 -5.93 -14.75 4.31
N ASN A 102 -5.92 -13.88 3.30
CA ASN A 102 -4.79 -13.67 2.40
C ASN A 102 -3.85 -12.59 2.98
N GLU A 103 -2.65 -12.44 2.42
CA GLU A 103 -1.61 -11.54 2.92
C GLU A 103 -2.13 -10.10 3.06
N VAL A 104 -2.89 -9.61 2.08
CA VAL A 104 -3.42 -8.24 2.06
C VAL A 104 -4.45 -8.00 3.16
N LEU A 105 -5.34 -8.95 3.46
CA LEU A 105 -6.29 -8.84 4.56
C LEU A 105 -5.57 -8.86 5.91
N LEU A 106 -4.54 -9.69 6.06
CA LEU A 106 -3.76 -9.76 7.30
C LEU A 106 -2.97 -8.48 7.57
N VAL A 107 -2.46 -7.82 6.53
CA VAL A 107 -1.84 -6.49 6.68
C VAL A 107 -2.86 -5.46 7.17
N ILE A 108 -4.07 -5.44 6.60
CA ILE A 108 -5.15 -4.54 7.05
C ILE A 108 -5.50 -4.83 8.51
N GLU A 109 -5.67 -6.10 8.86
CA GLU A 109 -6.05 -6.49 10.21
C GLU A 109 -4.96 -6.18 11.24
N ALA A 110 -3.70 -6.49 10.96
CA ALA A 110 -2.58 -6.16 11.83
C ALA A 110 -2.45 -4.64 12.04
N TYR A 111 -2.63 -3.85 10.98
CA TYR A 111 -2.67 -2.38 11.09
C TYR A 111 -3.79 -1.92 12.03
N LYS A 112 -5.02 -2.38 11.81
CA LYS A 112 -6.18 -2.02 12.63
C LYS A 112 -6.00 -2.44 14.08
N THR A 113 -5.55 -3.68 14.34
CA THR A 113 -5.31 -4.18 15.69
C THR A 113 -4.30 -3.32 16.46
N LEU A 114 -3.24 -2.85 15.80
CA LEU A 114 -2.26 -2.00 16.44
C LEU A 114 -2.81 -0.58 16.67
N ARG A 115 -3.40 0.04 15.63
CA ARG A 115 -4.03 1.36 15.71
C ARG A 115 -5.05 1.45 16.84
N ASP A 116 -5.90 0.42 16.97
CA ASP A 116 -7.01 0.40 17.93
C ASP A 116 -6.55 0.14 19.38
N ARG A 117 -5.34 -0.40 19.58
CA ARG A 117 -4.80 -0.73 20.92
C ARG A 117 -4.03 0.42 21.55
N ALA A 118 -3.27 1.18 20.77
CA ALA A 118 -2.50 2.33 21.22
C ALA A 118 -1.98 3.13 20.01
N PRO A 119 -1.53 4.38 20.19
CA PRO A 119 -0.85 5.14 19.14
C PRO A 119 0.57 4.59 18.90
N TYR A 120 0.66 3.39 18.33
CA TYR A 120 1.94 2.82 17.93
C TYR A 120 2.47 3.53 16.67
N PRO A 121 3.78 3.80 16.58
CA PRO A 121 4.36 4.27 15.33
C PRO A 121 4.22 3.18 14.26
N ALA A 122 4.03 3.56 13.00
CA ALA A 122 3.85 2.56 11.94
C ALA A 122 5.06 1.62 11.76
N SER A 123 6.26 2.08 12.13
CA SER A 123 7.47 1.26 12.19
C SER A 123 7.31 0.02 13.08
N PHE A 124 6.49 0.11 14.14
CA PHE A 124 6.20 -1.03 15.01
C PHE A 124 5.44 -2.14 14.28
N MET A 125 4.43 -1.78 13.47
CA MET A 125 3.71 -2.76 12.65
C MET A 125 4.65 -3.40 11.62
N LEU A 126 5.43 -2.57 10.91
CA LEU A 126 6.35 -3.04 9.88
C LEU A 126 7.42 -3.98 10.44
N ALA A 127 7.91 -3.73 11.66
CA ALA A 127 8.87 -4.60 12.33
C ALA A 127 8.32 -6.00 12.65
N GLN A 128 6.99 -6.16 12.64
CA GLN A 128 6.36 -7.47 12.83
C GLN A 128 6.24 -8.26 11.53
N LEU A 129 6.39 -7.63 10.36
CA LEU A 129 6.25 -8.28 9.06
C LEU A 129 7.60 -8.87 8.60
N THR A 130 7.59 -10.12 8.14
CA THR A 130 8.75 -10.80 7.56
C THR A 130 8.36 -11.37 6.21
N GLY A 131 9.18 -11.15 5.18
CA GLY A 131 8.92 -11.65 3.83
C GLY A 131 9.49 -10.75 2.74
N SER A 132 9.09 -11.04 1.50
CA SER A 132 9.37 -10.20 0.34
C SER A 132 8.05 -9.58 -0.12
N TYR A 133 7.81 -8.33 0.27
CA TYR A 133 6.53 -7.68 0.04
C TYR A 133 6.68 -6.20 -0.33
N ALA A 134 5.66 -5.65 -0.94
CA ALA A 134 5.42 -4.23 -1.07
C ALA A 134 3.92 -3.96 -0.88
N PHE A 135 3.56 -2.87 -0.21
CA PHE A 135 2.17 -2.50 -0.07
C PHE A 135 1.96 -0.99 0.02
N VAL A 136 0.75 -0.58 -0.32
CA VAL A 136 0.19 0.75 -0.06
C VAL A 136 -1.10 0.53 0.71
N LEU A 137 -1.13 0.92 1.98
CA LEU A 137 -2.30 0.86 2.85
C LEU A 137 -2.78 2.28 3.12
N PHE A 138 -4.05 2.54 2.86
CA PHE A 138 -4.70 3.80 3.15
C PHE A 138 -5.87 3.57 4.10
N ASP A 139 -5.83 4.21 5.25
CA ASP A 139 -6.92 4.25 6.21
C ASP A 139 -7.68 5.58 6.07
N LYS A 140 -8.87 5.51 5.47
CA LYS A 140 -9.71 6.68 5.26
C LYS A 140 -10.24 7.26 6.59
N SER A 141 -10.41 6.43 7.62
CA SER A 141 -10.97 6.88 8.91
C SER A 141 -10.02 7.79 9.68
N THR A 142 -8.72 7.58 9.53
CA THR A 142 -7.66 8.38 10.16
C THR A 142 -6.89 9.24 9.16
N ASN A 143 -7.30 9.23 7.88
CA ASN A 143 -6.59 9.83 6.76
C ASN A 143 -5.08 9.50 6.76
N SER A 144 -4.73 8.24 7.08
CA SER A 144 -3.35 7.78 7.23
C SER A 144 -2.90 6.93 6.05
N LEU A 145 -1.67 7.15 5.58
CA LEU A 145 -1.06 6.40 4.48
C LEU A 145 0.16 5.61 4.99
N LEU A 146 0.26 4.35 4.61
CA LEU A 146 1.42 3.53 4.94
C LEU A 146 1.95 2.84 3.68
N VAL A 147 3.22 3.10 3.36
CA VAL A 147 3.88 2.51 2.21
C VAL A 147 5.12 1.75 2.66
N ALA A 148 5.24 0.51 2.24
CA ALA A 148 6.43 -0.29 2.54
C ALA A 148 6.85 -1.13 1.35
N SER A 149 8.16 -1.33 1.21
CA SER A 149 8.73 -2.27 0.26
C SER A 149 9.96 -2.95 0.86
N VAL A 150 9.91 -4.28 0.92
CA VAL A 150 10.96 -5.15 1.44
C VAL A 150 11.29 -6.18 0.37
N SER A 151 12.51 -6.11 -0.15
CA SER A 151 13.04 -7.07 -1.14
C SER A 151 14.45 -7.47 -0.68
N GLY A 152 14.58 -8.57 0.07
CA GLY A 152 15.85 -8.97 0.69
C GLY A 152 16.26 -8.10 1.90
N ARG A 153 17.49 -8.28 2.42
CA ARG A 153 17.99 -7.72 3.70
C ARG A 153 18.03 -6.17 3.81
N LEU A 154 17.55 -5.43 2.81
CA LEU A 154 17.49 -3.97 2.83
C LEU A 154 16.11 -3.50 2.32
N GLY A 155 15.13 -3.46 3.21
CA GLY A 155 13.82 -2.89 2.93
C GLY A 155 13.82 -1.36 3.04
N LYS A 156 13.08 -0.68 2.15
CA LYS A 156 12.75 0.75 2.30
C LYS A 156 11.27 0.84 2.70
N ALA A 157 11.03 1.26 3.94
CA ALA A 157 9.72 1.68 4.38
C ALA A 157 9.62 3.20 4.27
N VAL A 158 8.55 3.71 3.65
CA VAL A 158 8.24 5.14 3.62
C VAL A 158 6.91 5.29 4.34
N VAL A 159 6.99 5.68 5.60
CA VAL A 159 5.82 6.03 6.41
C VAL A 159 5.61 7.52 6.24
N GLN A 160 4.43 7.96 5.80
CA GLN A 160 4.04 9.37 5.78
C GLN A 160 2.67 9.55 6.42
#